data_AF-K1VBZ2-F1
#
_entry.id   AF-K1VBZ2-F1
#
_cell.length_a   1.000
_cell.length_b   1.000
_cell.length_c   1.000
_cell.angle_alpha   90.00
_cell.angle_beta   90.00
_cell.angle_gamma   90.00
#
_symmetry.space_group_name_H-M   'P 1'
#
loop_
_entity.id
_entity.type
_entity.pdbx_description
1 polymer ?
#
loop_
_entity_poly.entity_id
_entity_poly.type
_entity_poly.pdbx_seq_one_letter_code
_entity_poly.pdbx_strand_id
1 'polypeptide(L)'
;MRFPKVNEQFIDKKLEETMDDVLDAVVIGRACRNSTNIKNRQPIGKMFIKADWKLDEFYTAIIADELNVKEVEYTDDVRAFTSYSFKPQMKTLGPKYGKLLNAIRTALTEVDGNATMDKLNESGSFELNVEGQTIEL
;
A
#
# COMPACT_ATOMS: atom_id res chain seq x y z
N MET A 1 37.83 29.97 21.92
CA MET A 1 36.90 28.82 21.86
C MET A 1 37.32 27.98 20.66
N ARG A 2 37.66 26.70 20.84
CA ARG A 2 38.11 25.82 19.74
C ARG A 2 36.95 24.89 19.39
N PHE A 3 36.42 25.01 18.18
CA PHE A 3 35.37 24.12 17.69
C PHE A 3 35.94 22.72 17.40
N PRO A 4 35.14 21.66 17.54
CA PRO A 4 35.53 20.33 17.13
C PRO A 4 35.89 20.34 15.63
N LYS A 5 36.96 19.63 15.28
CA LYS A 5 37.34 19.39 13.89
C LYS A 5 36.72 18.08 13.43
N VAL A 6 36.29 18.04 12.18
CA VAL A 6 35.79 16.83 11.54
C VAL A 6 36.84 15.72 11.63
N ASN A 7 36.38 14.52 12.00
CA ASN A 7 37.15 13.30 11.86
C ASN A 7 36.44 12.44 10.83
N GLU A 8 36.99 12.37 9.62
CA GLU A 8 36.39 11.63 8.50
C GLU A 8 36.27 10.13 8.78
N GLN A 9 37.07 9.59 9.72
CA GLN A 9 36.98 8.18 10.13
C GLN A 9 35.67 7.81 10.83
N PHE A 10 34.89 8.80 11.29
CA PHE A 10 33.57 8.58 11.89
C PHE A 10 32.43 8.77 10.90
N ILE A 11 32.72 9.13 9.64
CA ILE A 11 31.71 9.26 8.59
C ILE A 11 31.55 7.90 7.92
N ASP A 12 30.38 7.30 8.11
CA ASP A 12 30.00 6.06 7.44
C ASP A 12 28.75 6.32 6.59
N LYS A 13 28.97 6.51 5.28
CA LYS A 13 27.90 6.81 4.34
C LYS A 13 26.90 5.69 4.18
N LYS A 14 27.36 4.44 4.25
CA LYS A 14 26.47 3.30 4.14
C LYS A 14 25.55 3.20 5.35
N LEU A 15 26.10 3.45 6.54
CA LEU A 15 25.30 3.52 7.76
C LEU A 15 24.27 4.66 7.69
N GLU A 16 24.67 5.84 7.23
CA GLU A 16 23.76 6.98 7.03
C GLU A 16 22.59 6.61 6.11
N GLU A 17 22.88 6.08 4.91
CA GLU A 17 21.85 5.65 3.95
C GLU A 17 20.92 4.57 4.51
N THR A 18 21.48 3.59 5.23
CA THR A 18 20.68 2.51 5.85
C THR A 18 19.77 3.04 6.94
N MET A 19 20.23 4.03 7.71
CA MET A 19 19.43 4.68 8.75
C MET A 19 18.34 5.59 8.19
N ASP A 20 18.54 6.18 7.01
CA ASP A 20 17.51 6.92 6.30
C ASP A 20 16.34 6.00 5.92
N ASP A 21 16.63 4.80 5.37
CA ASP A 21 15.60 3.78 5.07
C ASP A 21 14.82 3.34 6.32
N VAL A 22 15.51 3.16 7.46
CA VAL A 22 14.89 2.85 8.75
C VAL A 22 13.96 3.97 9.19
N LEU A 23 14.44 5.22 9.11
CA LEU A 23 13.68 6.39 9.53
C LEU A 23 12.42 6.55 8.69
N ASP A 24 12.52 6.38 7.38
CA ASP A 24 11.39 6.46 6.45
C ASP A 24 10.33 5.40 6.79
N ALA A 25 10.74 4.15 7.02
CA ALA A 25 9.83 3.09 7.44
C ALA A 25 9.11 3.41 8.76
N VAL A 26 9.84 3.95 9.76
CA VAL A 26 9.27 4.36 11.04
C VAL A 26 8.30 5.53 10.87
N VAL A 27 8.64 6.54 10.08
CA VAL A 27 7.79 7.72 9.85
C VAL A 27 6.47 7.31 9.18
N ILE A 28 6.55 6.49 8.12
CA ILE A 28 5.37 5.96 7.43
C ILE A 28 4.55 5.09 8.39
N GLY A 29 5.19 4.20 9.15
CA GLY A 29 4.54 3.36 10.15
C GLY A 29 3.77 4.18 11.20
N ARG A 30 4.38 5.25 11.73
CA ARG A 30 3.72 6.17 12.68
C ARG A 30 2.52 6.87 12.04
N ALA A 31 2.64 7.31 10.79
CA ALA A 31 1.53 7.92 10.05
C ALA A 31 0.35 6.95 9.91
N CYS A 32 0.60 5.68 9.57
CA CYS A 32 -0.44 4.64 9.50
C CYS A 32 -1.12 4.38 10.85
N ARG A 33 -0.37 4.40 11.96
CA ARG A 33 -0.96 4.28 13.31
C ARG A 33 -1.88 5.45 13.62
N ASN A 34 -1.45 6.67 13.27
CA ASN A 34 -2.22 7.87 13.49
C ASN A 34 -3.52 7.89 12.66
N SER A 35 -3.47 7.48 11.38
CA SER A 35 -4.66 7.44 10.52
C SER A 35 -5.71 6.42 10.99
N THR A 36 -5.25 5.36 11.67
CA THR A 36 -6.11 4.28 12.20
C THR A 36 -6.44 4.43 13.68
N ASN A 37 -5.98 5.51 14.34
CA ASN A 37 -6.15 5.76 15.78
C ASN A 37 -5.61 4.64 16.71
N ILE A 38 -4.61 3.87 16.26
CA ILE A 38 -3.97 2.83 17.08
C ILE A 38 -2.92 3.48 17.98
N LYS A 39 -3.13 3.44 19.30
CA LYS A 39 -2.26 4.08 20.30
C LYS A 39 -0.94 3.33 20.41
N ASN A 40 0.21 4.00 20.53
CA ASN A 40 1.56 3.36 20.57
C ASN A 40 1.70 2.22 21.59
N ARG A 41 0.98 2.26 22.72
CA ARG A 41 0.97 1.19 23.72
C ARG A 41 0.29 -0.12 23.27
N GLN A 42 -0.47 -0.10 22.18
CA GLN A 42 -1.12 -1.28 21.61
C GLN A 42 -0.13 -1.94 20.64
N PRO A 43 0.35 -3.16 20.94
CA PRO A 43 1.29 -3.85 20.07
C PRO A 43 0.59 -4.28 18.77
N ILE A 44 1.25 -4.07 17.64
CA ILE A 44 0.81 -4.58 16.34
C ILE A 44 1.34 -6.00 16.15
N GLY A 45 0.50 -6.89 15.63
CA GLY A 45 0.88 -8.30 15.43
C GLY A 45 1.96 -8.46 14.36
N LYS A 46 1.70 -7.96 13.15
CA LYS A 46 2.62 -8.05 12.02
C LYS A 46 2.55 -6.77 11.18
N MET A 47 3.71 -6.30 10.71
CA MET A 47 3.85 -5.22 9.74
C MET A 47 4.46 -5.78 8.46
N PHE A 48 3.94 -5.34 7.32
CA PHE A 48 4.50 -5.68 6.00
C PHE A 48 5.18 -4.45 5.41
N ILE A 49 6.42 -4.60 4.96
CA ILE A 49 7.18 -3.57 4.25
C ILE A 49 7.35 -4.01 2.81
N LYS A 50 6.95 -3.13 1.88
CA LYS A 50 7.31 -3.25 0.48
C LYS A 50 8.32 -2.16 0.14
N ALA A 51 9.52 -2.56 -0.22
CA ALA A 51 10.60 -1.69 -0.64
C ALA A 51 11.54 -2.46 -1.57
N ASP A 52 12.30 -1.76 -2.40
CA ASP A 52 13.34 -2.37 -3.26
C ASP A 52 14.55 -2.86 -2.44
N TRP A 53 14.59 -2.52 -1.16
CA TRP A 53 15.60 -2.92 -0.20
C TRP A 53 15.06 -3.86 0.86
N LYS A 54 15.98 -4.61 1.47
CA LYS A 54 15.73 -5.40 2.65
C LYS A 54 16.84 -5.11 3.66
N LEU A 55 16.43 -4.65 4.82
CA LEU A 55 17.34 -4.38 5.93
C LEU A 55 17.74 -5.69 6.62
N ASP A 56 18.88 -5.67 7.30
CA ASP A 56 19.26 -6.77 8.18
C ASP A 56 18.41 -6.81 9.46
N GLU A 57 18.55 -7.90 10.22
CA GLU A 57 17.77 -8.13 11.44
C GLU A 57 17.94 -7.03 12.48
N PHE A 58 19.13 -6.40 12.56
CA PHE A 58 19.40 -5.34 13.52
C PHE A 58 18.56 -4.10 13.22
N TYR A 59 18.58 -3.63 11.98
CA TYR A 59 17.78 -2.46 11.59
C TYR A 59 16.28 -2.77 11.56
N THR A 60 15.89 -3.99 11.16
CA THR A 60 14.49 -4.42 11.23
C THR A 60 13.98 -4.43 12.69
N ALA A 61 14.82 -4.85 13.65
CA ALA A 61 14.48 -4.80 15.07
C ALA A 61 14.27 -3.35 15.57
N ILE A 62 15.08 -2.40 15.11
CA ILE A 62 14.88 -0.97 15.42
C ILE A 62 13.49 -0.51 14.96
N ILE A 63 13.08 -0.86 13.74
CA ILE A 63 11.74 -0.52 13.22
C ILE A 63 10.64 -1.13 14.09
N ALA A 64 10.79 -2.42 14.44
CA ALA A 64 9.82 -3.15 15.25
C ALA A 64 9.63 -2.52 16.64
N ASP A 65 10.74 -2.14 17.29
CA ASP A 65 10.73 -1.51 18.61
C ASP A 65 10.10 -0.10 18.55
N GLU A 66 10.51 0.73 17.60
CA GLU A 66 10.01 2.10 17.43
C GLU A 66 8.50 2.16 17.18
N LEU A 67 7.96 1.14 16.50
CA LEU A 67 6.55 1.03 16.14
C LEU A 67 5.73 0.12 17.07
N ASN A 68 6.35 -0.53 18.06
CA ASN A 68 5.73 -1.56 18.91
C ASN A 68 5.01 -2.63 18.06
N VAL A 69 5.78 -3.27 17.18
CA VAL A 69 5.36 -4.33 16.27
C VAL A 69 6.08 -5.62 16.66
N LYS A 70 5.38 -6.76 16.68
CA LYS A 70 5.99 -8.04 17.06
C LYS A 70 6.79 -8.69 15.93
N GLU A 71 6.37 -8.51 14.69
CA GLU A 71 6.98 -9.13 13.51
C GLU A 71 6.93 -8.17 12.32
N VAL A 72 8.05 -8.03 11.62
CA VAL A 72 8.18 -7.25 10.38
C VAL A 72 8.53 -8.21 9.24
N GLU A 73 7.72 -8.19 8.18
CA GLU A 73 7.90 -9.03 7.00
C GLU A 73 8.05 -8.17 5.76
N TYR A 74 9.02 -8.51 4.91
CA TYR A 74 9.22 -7.83 3.63
C TYR A 74 8.49 -8.59 2.54
N THR A 75 7.63 -7.92 1.77
CA THR A 75 6.84 -8.53 0.71
C THR A 75 6.79 -7.66 -0.53
N ASP A 76 6.96 -8.29 -1.69
CA ASP A 76 6.71 -7.67 -2.99
C ASP A 76 5.22 -7.74 -3.36
N ASP A 77 4.49 -8.68 -2.76
CA ASP A 77 3.08 -8.92 -3.00
C ASP A 77 2.20 -8.13 -2.01
N VAL A 78 1.87 -6.91 -2.42
CA VAL A 78 0.86 -6.07 -1.76
C VAL A 78 -0.55 -6.39 -2.21
N ARG A 79 -0.75 -7.19 -3.27
CA ARG A 79 -2.09 -7.47 -3.81
C ARG A 79 -2.97 -8.20 -2.81
N ALA A 80 -2.38 -9.01 -1.93
CA ALA A 80 -3.06 -9.64 -0.80
C ALA A 80 -3.64 -8.64 0.22
N PHE A 81 -3.13 -7.40 0.25
CA PHE A 81 -3.53 -6.34 1.20
C PHE A 81 -4.24 -5.15 0.54
N THR A 82 -4.34 -5.14 -0.79
CA THR A 82 -4.98 -4.07 -1.57
C THR A 82 -6.22 -4.59 -2.29
N SER A 83 -7.30 -3.80 -2.27
CA SER A 83 -8.46 -4.04 -3.12
C SER A 83 -8.62 -2.89 -4.13
N TYR A 84 -8.84 -3.23 -5.39
CA TYR A 84 -9.26 -2.25 -6.40
C TYR A 84 -10.77 -2.05 -6.31
N SER A 85 -11.19 -0.78 -6.28
CA SER A 85 -12.60 -0.40 -6.38
C SER A 85 -12.83 0.29 -7.71
N PHE A 86 -13.72 -0.28 -8.52
CA PHE A 86 -14.11 0.31 -9.80
C PHE A 86 -15.30 1.26 -9.58
N LYS A 87 -15.11 2.55 -9.89
CA LYS A 87 -16.18 3.55 -9.81
C LYS A 87 -16.67 3.90 -11.21
N PRO A 88 -17.97 3.70 -11.51
CA PRO A 88 -18.51 4.04 -12.82
C PRO A 88 -18.50 5.56 -13.05
N GLN A 89 -18.06 5.98 -14.24
CA GLN A 89 -18.12 7.38 -14.66
C GLN A 89 -19.50 7.70 -15.24
N MET A 90 -20.33 8.41 -14.47
CA MET A 90 -21.75 8.65 -14.79
C MET A 90 -21.95 9.38 -16.12
N LYS A 91 -21.05 10.31 -16.46
CA LYS A 91 -21.16 11.14 -17.68
C LYS A 91 -21.02 10.31 -18.95
N THR A 92 -20.18 9.27 -18.95
CA THR A 92 -19.93 8.41 -20.11
C THR A 92 -20.89 7.23 -20.15
N LEU A 93 -21.26 6.65 -19.01
CA LEU A 93 -22.17 5.50 -18.97
C LEU A 93 -23.65 5.89 -19.07
N GLY A 94 -24.03 7.12 -18.70
CA GLY A 94 -25.42 7.60 -18.74
C GLY A 94 -26.12 7.49 -20.10
N PRO A 95 -25.52 7.98 -21.21
CA PRO A 95 -26.15 7.93 -22.53
C PRO A 95 -26.43 6.52 -23.07
N LYS A 96 -25.58 5.54 -22.73
CA LYS A 96 -25.64 4.16 -23.27
C LYS A 96 -26.34 3.19 -22.31
N TYR A 97 -26.18 3.37 -21.01
CA TYR A 97 -26.61 2.42 -19.98
C TYR A 97 -27.47 3.06 -18.88
N GLY A 98 -28.13 4.20 -19.15
CA GLY A 98 -28.85 4.99 -18.15
C GLY A 98 -29.82 4.21 -17.25
N LYS A 99 -30.52 3.20 -17.79
CA LYS A 99 -31.41 2.32 -17.00
C LYS A 99 -30.68 1.28 -16.14
N LEU A 100 -29.49 0.85 -16.57
CA LEU A 100 -28.66 -0.17 -15.93
C LEU A 100 -27.59 0.42 -15.01
N LEU A 101 -27.46 1.74 -14.94
CA LEU A 101 -26.42 2.44 -14.19
C LEU A 101 -26.32 2.01 -12.72
N ASN A 102 -27.45 1.85 -12.05
CA ASN A 102 -27.48 1.40 -10.66
C ASN A 102 -27.01 -0.05 -10.54
N ALA A 103 -27.43 -0.92 -11.45
CA ALA A 103 -27.04 -2.31 -11.45
C ALA A 103 -25.55 -2.49 -11.82
N ILE A 104 -25.02 -1.71 -12.76
CA ILE A 104 -23.58 -1.63 -13.08
C ILE A 104 -22.79 -1.17 -11.86
N ARG A 105 -23.26 -0.14 -11.15
CA ARG A 105 -22.59 0.36 -9.94
C ARG A 105 -22.52 -0.71 -8.85
N THR A 106 -23.60 -1.45 -8.63
CA THR A 106 -23.61 -2.57 -7.68
C THR A 106 -22.65 -3.66 -8.11
N ALA A 107 -22.74 -4.13 -9.36
CA ALA A 107 -21.87 -5.16 -9.89
C ALA A 107 -20.38 -4.77 -9.84
N LEU A 108 -20.02 -3.52 -10.17
CA LEU A 108 -18.64 -3.00 -10.05
C LEU A 108 -18.13 -2.89 -8.60
N THR A 109 -19.03 -2.86 -7.61
CA THR A 109 -18.65 -2.89 -6.20
C THR A 109 -18.43 -4.32 -5.71
N GLU A 110 -19.06 -5.31 -6.37
CA GLU A 110 -19.03 -6.73 -6.00
C GLU A 110 -17.99 -7.55 -6.78
N VAL A 111 -17.41 -7.01 -7.87
CA VAL A 111 -16.33 -7.68 -8.60
C VAL A 111 -15.08 -7.87 -7.75
N ASP A 112 -14.37 -8.96 -8.00
CA ASP A 112 -13.00 -9.12 -7.54
C ASP A 112 -12.13 -8.08 -8.23
N GLY A 113 -11.76 -7.04 -7.48
CA GLY A 113 -11.01 -5.90 -8.00
C GLY A 113 -9.65 -6.29 -8.56
N ASN A 114 -8.97 -7.26 -7.95
CA ASN A 114 -7.63 -7.68 -8.38
C ASN A 114 -7.74 -8.48 -9.69
N ALA A 115 -8.64 -9.46 -9.75
CA ALA A 115 -8.85 -10.24 -10.98
C ALA A 115 -9.37 -9.38 -12.14
N THR A 116 -10.22 -8.39 -11.84
CA THR A 116 -10.75 -7.46 -12.86
C THR A 116 -9.65 -6.52 -13.38
N MET A 117 -8.76 -6.04 -12.51
CA MET A 117 -7.62 -5.23 -12.92
C MET A 117 -6.63 -6.00 -13.78
N ASP A 118 -6.40 -7.28 -13.50
CA ASP A 118 -5.53 -8.13 -14.32
C ASP A 118 -6.12 -8.30 -15.74
N LYS A 119 -7.42 -8.57 -15.85
CA LYS A 119 -8.10 -8.60 -17.16
C LYS A 119 -8.01 -7.25 -17.87
N LEU A 120 -8.27 -6.15 -17.17
CA LEU A 120 -8.20 -4.82 -17.76
C LEU A 120 -6.79 -4.50 -18.30
N ASN A 121 -5.73 -4.92 -17.60
CA ASN A 121 -4.36 -4.73 -18.05
C ASN A 121 -3.99 -5.62 -19.26
N GLU A 122 -4.61 -6.80 -19.39
CA GLU A 122 -4.33 -7.75 -20.47
C GLU A 122 -5.14 -7.45 -21.74
N SER A 123 -6.46 -7.23 -21.61
CA SER A 123 -7.39 -7.04 -22.74
C SER A 123 -7.79 -5.58 -22.98
N GLY A 124 -7.53 -4.67 -22.05
CA GLY A 124 -7.95 -3.26 -22.16
C GLY A 124 -9.44 -3.00 -21.84
N SER A 125 -10.23 -4.06 -21.68
CA SER A 125 -11.64 -4.03 -21.27
C SER A 125 -11.98 -5.27 -20.43
N PHE A 126 -13.11 -5.24 -19.72
CA PHE A 126 -13.68 -6.42 -19.06
C PHE A 126 -15.20 -6.48 -19.20
N GLU A 127 -15.74 -7.69 -19.18
CA GLU A 127 -17.17 -7.93 -19.25
C GLU A 127 -17.81 -7.97 -17.86
N LEU A 128 -18.93 -7.26 -17.71
CA LEU A 128 -19.76 -7.24 -16.53
C LEU A 128 -21.18 -7.72 -16.89
N ASN A 129 -21.68 -8.73 -16.19
CA ASN A 129 -23.02 -9.25 -16.43
C ASN A 129 -24.01 -8.60 -15.46
N VAL A 130 -24.98 -7.85 -16.00
CA VAL A 130 -25.88 -7.01 -15.21
C VAL A 130 -27.30 -7.20 -15.71
N GLU A 131 -28.21 -7.64 -14.84
CA GLU A 131 -29.63 -7.89 -15.17
C GLU A 131 -29.82 -8.80 -16.41
N GLY A 132 -28.90 -9.75 -16.63
CA GLY A 132 -28.94 -10.67 -17.78
C GLY A 132 -28.39 -10.10 -19.09
N GLN A 133 -27.80 -8.90 -19.06
CA GLN A 133 -27.04 -8.33 -20.18
C GLN A 133 -25.54 -8.31 -19.88
N THR A 134 -24.74 -8.83 -20.81
CA THR A 134 -23.29 -8.71 -20.78
C THR A 134 -22.88 -7.35 -21.35
N ILE A 135 -22.11 -6.60 -20.56
CA ILE A 135 -21.69 -5.25 -20.87
C ILE A 135 -20.17 -5.19 -20.83
N GLU A 136 -19.54 -4.70 -21.89
CA GLU A 136 -18.10 -4.48 -21.95
C GLU A 136 -17.76 -3.07 -21.45
N LEU A 137 -16.83 -2.97 -20.50
CA LEU A 137 -16.36 -1.75 -19.85
C LEU A 137 -14.86 -1.55 -19.98
#